data_AF-A0A0F0EFN2-F1
#
_entry.id   AF-A0A0F0EFN2-F1
#
_cell.length_a   1.000
_cell.length_b   1.000
_cell.length_c   1.000
_cell.angle_alpha   90.00
_cell.angle_beta   90.00
_cell.angle_gamma   90.00
#
_symmetry.space_group_name_H-M   'P 1'
#
loop_
_entity.id
_entity.type
_entity.pdbx_description
1 polymer ?
#
loop_
_entity_poly.entity_id
_entity_poly.type
_entity_poly.pdbx_seq_one_letter_code
_entity_poly.pdbx_strand_id
1 'polypeptide(L)'
;MSKHHMPYAAAFRQQMVDLVHAGRTPEDLAKEFEPTAQTIYHWVAQADRDAGTRHDGLTTAEREELTRLRRKVKQLELEREILSKAAAWFARETGSLPDKGMNS
;
A
#
# COMPACT_ATOMS: atom_id res chain seq x y z
N MET A 1 24.75 -4.16 6.33
CA MET A 1 23.93 -5.32 5.90
C MET A 1 22.56 -5.18 6.53
N SER A 2 21.50 -5.05 5.71
CA SER A 2 20.13 -4.97 6.21
C SER A 2 19.78 -6.30 6.85
N LYS A 3 19.60 -6.34 8.18
CA LYS A 3 19.03 -7.50 8.85
C LYS A 3 17.58 -7.59 8.40
N HIS A 4 17.29 -8.43 7.40
CA HIS A 4 15.93 -8.72 6.98
C HIS A 4 15.26 -9.54 8.08
N HIS A 5 14.59 -8.84 9.00
CA HIS A 5 13.74 -9.52 9.95
C HIS A 5 12.54 -10.06 9.19
N MET A 6 12.30 -11.37 9.28
CA MET A 6 11.03 -11.91 8.80
C MET A 6 9.91 -11.24 9.59
N PRO A 7 8.81 -10.84 8.91
CA PRO A 7 7.66 -10.29 9.60
C PRO A 7 7.09 -11.35 10.55
N TYR A 8 6.64 -10.90 11.73
CA TYR A 8 6.00 -11.78 12.70
C TYR A 8 4.78 -12.48 12.10
N ALA A 9 4.61 -13.76 12.42
CA ALA A 9 3.46 -14.55 12.01
C ALA A 9 2.15 -13.85 12.41
N ALA A 10 1.14 -13.89 11.53
CA ALA A 10 -0.13 -13.20 11.78
C ALA A 10 -0.83 -13.70 13.05
N ALA A 11 -0.83 -15.01 13.30
CA ALA A 11 -1.39 -15.61 14.51
C ALA A 11 -0.71 -15.11 15.79
N PHE A 12 0.61 -14.95 15.77
CA PHE A 12 1.36 -14.43 16.91
C PHE A 12 1.05 -12.96 17.19
N ARG A 13 0.93 -12.15 16.12
CA ARG A 13 0.49 -10.75 16.25
C ARG A 13 -0.91 -10.66 16.84
N GLN A 14 -1.84 -11.50 16.38
CA GLN A 14 -3.21 -11.54 16.91
C GLN A 14 -3.22 -11.91 18.39
N GLN A 15 -2.44 -12.93 18.78
CA GLN A 15 -2.32 -13.33 20.19
C GLN A 15 -1.85 -12.16 21.08
N MET A 16 -0.90 -11.35 20.63
CA MET A 16 -0.46 -10.17 21.40
C MET A 16 -1.56 -9.13 21.54
N VAL A 17 -2.33 -8.88 20.48
CA VAL A 17 -3.48 -7.96 20.53
C VAL A 17 -4.53 -8.47 21.51
N ASP A 18 -4.88 -9.76 21.45
CA ASP A 18 -5.88 -10.37 22.32
C ASP A 18 -5.46 -10.27 23.80
N LEU A 19 -4.18 -10.48 24.11
CA LEU A 19 -3.65 -10.33 25.47
C LEU A 19 -3.76 -8.88 25.97
N VAL A 20 -3.52 -7.89 25.11
CA VAL A 20 -3.66 -6.47 25.47
C VAL A 20 -5.13 -6.12 25.70
N HIS A 21 -6.04 -6.57 24.83
CA HIS A 21 -7.48 -6.39 25.01
C HIS A 21 -8.01 -7.09 26.27
N ALA A 22 -7.37 -8.18 26.70
CA ALA A 22 -7.65 -8.86 27.97
C ALA A 22 -7.07 -8.13 29.22
N GLY A 23 -6.40 -6.99 29.04
CA GLY A 23 -5.92 -6.12 30.12
C GLY A 23 -4.42 -6.20 30.44
N ARG A 24 -3.64 -6.95 29.66
CA ARG A 24 -2.17 -6.93 29.79
C ARG A 24 -1.60 -5.64 29.19
N THR A 25 -0.48 -5.16 29.74
CA THR A 25 0.22 -4.00 29.17
C THR A 25 1.21 -4.45 28.08
N PRO A 26 1.39 -3.68 27.00
CA PRO A 26 2.43 -3.93 26.02
C PRO A 26 3.85 -3.99 26.62
N GLU A 27 4.11 -3.25 27.70
CA GLU A 27 5.40 -3.27 28.42
C GLU A 27 5.68 -4.61 29.09
N ASP A 28 4.66 -5.24 29.69
CA ASP A 28 4.83 -6.55 30.30
C ASP A 28 5.01 -7.64 29.25
N LEU A 29 4.25 -7.56 28.15
CA LEU A 29 4.39 -8.49 27.03
C LEU A 29 5.77 -8.38 26.37
N ALA A 30 6.34 -7.17 26.27
CA ALA A 30 7.68 -6.97 25.72
C ALA A 30 8.82 -7.52 26.59
N LYS A 31 8.56 -7.81 27.87
CA LYS A 31 9.53 -8.50 28.75
C LYS A 31 9.46 -10.02 28.59
N GLU A 32 8.28 -10.56 28.28
CA GLU A 32 8.02 -12.00 28.13
C GLU A 32 8.26 -12.50 26.71
N PHE A 33 8.07 -11.65 25.72
CA PHE A 33 8.15 -11.97 24.31
C PHE A 33 9.17 -11.10 23.57
N GLU A 34 9.55 -11.53 22.37
CA GLU A 34 10.53 -10.82 21.52
C GLU A 34 10.08 -9.41 21.04
N PRO A 35 8.81 -9.15 20.68
CA PRO A 35 8.42 -7.85 20.16
C PRO A 35 8.57 -6.74 21.20
N THR A 36 9.06 -5.59 20.76
CA THR A 36 9.09 -4.39 21.60
C THR A 36 7.67 -3.90 21.91
N ALA A 37 7.50 -3.21 23.04
CA ALA A 37 6.20 -2.65 23.44
C ALA A 37 5.63 -1.74 22.34
N GLN A 38 6.47 -0.92 21.71
CA GLN A 38 6.07 -0.07 20.56
C GLN A 38 5.51 -0.89 19.38
N THR A 39 6.11 -2.05 19.09
CA THR A 39 5.62 -2.93 18.04
C THR A 39 4.22 -3.45 18.37
N ILE A 40 4.01 -3.85 19.63
CA ILE A 40 2.71 -4.31 20.14
C ILE A 40 1.67 -3.17 20.10
N TYR A 41 2.04 -1.95 20.52
CA TYR A 41 1.17 -0.77 20.41
C TYR A 41 0.69 -0.53 18.97
N HIS A 42 1.58 -0.68 17.99
CA HIS A 42 1.21 -0.51 16.59
C HIS A 42 0.24 -1.59 16.12
N TRP A 43 0.42 -2.85 16.56
CA TRP A 43 -0.52 -3.92 16.23
C TRP A 43 -1.89 -3.70 16.83
N VAL A 44 -1.97 -3.31 18.10
CA VAL A 44 -3.23 -2.99 18.77
C VAL A 44 -3.91 -1.81 18.07
N ALA A 45 -3.19 -0.72 17.80
CA ALA A 45 -3.76 0.42 17.11
C ALA A 45 -4.27 0.08 15.70
N GLN A 46 -3.61 -0.83 14.98
CA GLN A 46 -4.11 -1.29 13.68
C GLN A 46 -5.32 -2.20 13.82
N ALA A 47 -5.31 -3.13 14.78
CA ALA A 47 -6.45 -4.01 15.05
C ALA A 47 -7.69 -3.22 15.47
N ASP A 48 -7.54 -2.20 16.31
CA ASP A 48 -8.62 -1.31 16.72
C ASP A 48 -9.20 -0.52 15.54
N ARG A 49 -8.36 -0.13 14.56
CA ARG A 49 -8.84 0.49 13.31
C ARG A 49 -9.60 -0.50 12.47
N ASP A 50 -9.05 -1.70 12.29
CA ASP A 50 -9.66 -2.77 11.50
C ASP A 50 -11.00 -3.22 12.11
N ALA A 51 -11.14 -3.16 13.44
CA ALA A 51 -12.38 -3.40 14.17
C ALA A 51 -13.34 -2.19 14.22
N GLY A 52 -12.94 -1.03 13.68
CA GLY A 52 -13.75 0.19 13.67
C GLY A 52 -13.89 0.89 15.03
N THR A 53 -13.05 0.55 16.01
CA THR A 53 -12.99 1.23 17.32
C THR A 53 -12.16 2.51 17.24
N ARG A 54 -11.22 2.60 16.29
CA ARG A 54 -10.42 3.79 15.99
C ARG A 54 -10.59 4.23 14.54
N HIS A 55 -10.50 5.54 14.31
CA HIS A 55 -10.68 6.17 12.99
C HIS A 55 -9.54 7.14 12.62
N ASP A 56 -8.42 7.10 13.35
CA ASP A 56 -7.26 7.97 13.17
C ASP A 56 -6.32 7.52 12.03
N GLY A 57 -6.76 6.60 11.17
CA GLY A 57 -6.00 6.07 10.05
C GLY A 57 -6.77 5.04 9.25
N LEU A 58 -6.15 4.57 8.16
CA LEU A 58 -6.73 3.53 7.31
C LEU A 58 -6.70 2.17 7.99
N THR A 59 -7.76 1.40 7.77
CA THR A 59 -7.77 -0.05 7.98
C THR A 59 -6.77 -0.74 7.07
N THR A 60 -6.42 -1.97 7.39
CA THR A 60 -5.56 -2.83 6.58
C THR A 60 -6.18 -3.04 5.20
N ALA A 61 -7.49 -3.29 5.12
CA ALA A 61 -8.20 -3.47 3.86
C ALA A 61 -8.19 -2.21 2.97
N GLU A 62 -8.45 -1.03 3.55
CA GLU A 62 -8.39 0.23 2.80
C GLU A 62 -7.00 0.53 2.27
N ARG A 63 -5.95 0.22 3.05
CA ARG A 63 -4.56 0.40 2.64
C ARG A 63 -4.17 -0.53 1.48
N GLU A 64 -4.60 -1.78 1.52
CA GLU A 64 -4.39 -2.75 0.44
C GLU A 64 -5.09 -2.29 -0.84
N GLU A 65 -6.34 -1.87 -0.73
CA GLU A 65 -7.11 -1.38 -1.86
C GLU A 65 -6.50 -0.11 -2.47
N LEU A 66 -6.09 0.84 -1.63
CA LEU A 66 -5.38 2.04 -2.08
C LEU A 66 -4.10 1.69 -2.86
N THR A 67 -3.35 0.69 -2.38
CA THR A 67 -2.13 0.22 -3.05
C THR A 67 -2.45 -0.42 -4.39
N ARG A 68 -3.49 -1.26 -4.45
CA ARG A 68 -3.97 -1.90 -5.69
C ARG A 68 -4.40 -0.86 -6.72
N LEU A 69 -5.19 0.13 -6.30
CA LEU A 69 -5.67 1.20 -7.17
C LEU A 69 -4.52 2.06 -7.69
N ARG A 70 -3.55 2.44 -6.86
CA ARG A 70 -2.36 3.20 -7.30
C ARG A 70 -1.57 2.44 -8.38
N ARG A 71 -1.41 1.13 -8.21
CA ARG A 71 -0.77 0.28 -9.24
C ARG A 71 -1.58 0.26 -10.54
N LYS A 72 -2.90 0.12 -10.44
CA LYS A 72 -3.79 0.12 -11.59
C LYS A 72 -3.77 1.46 -12.33
N VAL A 73 -3.81 2.58 -11.62
CA VAL A 73 -3.73 3.92 -12.23
C VAL A 73 -2.42 4.07 -13.01
N LYS A 74 -1.29 3.71 -12.40
CA LYS A 74 0.01 3.75 -13.08
C LYS A 74 0.04 2.90 -14.36
N GLN A 75 -0.56 1.71 -14.32
CA GLN A 75 -0.66 0.84 -15.48
C GLN A 75 -1.50 1.48 -16.61
N LEU A 76 -2.67 2.04 -16.25
CA LEU A 76 -3.56 2.70 -17.20
C LEU A 76 -2.93 3.95 -17.82
N GLU A 77 -2.17 4.73 -17.04
CA GLU A 77 -1.44 5.89 -17.54
C GLU A 77 -0.40 5.49 -18.60
N LEU A 78 0.34 4.40 -18.35
CA LEU A 78 1.31 3.86 -19.30
C LEU A 78 0.62 3.35 -20.58
N GLU A 79 -0.46 2.59 -20.46
CA GLU A 79 -1.24 2.10 -21.60
C GLU A 79 -1.79 3.26 -22.44
N ARG A 80 -2.34 4.27 -21.80
CA ARG A 80 -2.85 5.48 -22.45
C ARG A 80 -1.74 6.24 -23.17
N GLU A 81 -0.53 6.32 -22.60
CA GLU A 81 0.62 6.93 -23.24
C GLU A 81 1.06 6.16 -24.49
N ILE A 82 1.15 4.83 -24.42
CA ILE A 82 1.51 3.97 -25.55
C ILE A 82 0.49 4.12 -26.68
N LEU A 83 -0.80 4.04 -26.37
CA LEU A 83 -1.87 4.19 -27.35
C LEU A 83 -1.88 5.58 -27.98
N SER A 84 -1.66 6.64 -27.18
CA SER A 84 -1.56 8.01 -27.70
C SER A 84 -0.38 8.17 -28.66
N LYS A 85 0.79 7.58 -28.35
CA LYS A 85 1.96 7.60 -29.23
C LYS A 85 1.72 6.82 -30.52
N ALA A 86 1.10 5.64 -30.42
CA ALA A 86 0.73 4.84 -31.58
C ALA A 86 -0.26 5.59 -32.48
N ALA A 87 -1.32 6.18 -31.93
CA ALA A 87 -2.29 6.97 -32.67
C ALA A 87 -1.64 8.18 -33.38
N ALA A 88 -0.75 8.90 -32.69
CA ALA A 88 0.00 10.00 -33.30
C ALA A 88 0.93 9.53 -34.43
N TRP A 89 1.58 8.37 -34.28
CA TRP A 89 2.39 7.77 -35.33
C TRP A 89 1.54 7.40 -36.56
N PHE A 90 0.42 6.68 -36.36
CA PHE A 90 -0.48 6.31 -37.45
C PHE A 90 -1.09 7.52 -38.17
N ALA A 91 -1.47 8.58 -37.44
CA ALA A 91 -2.00 9.80 -38.05
C ALA A 91 -0.98 10.52 -38.95
N ARG A 92 0.32 10.41 -38.63
CA ARG A 92 1.41 10.92 -39.47
C ARG A 92 1.65 10.03 -40.69
N GLU A 93 1.68 8.71 -40.50
CA GLU A 93 1.98 7.75 -41.58
C GLU A 93 0.85 7.65 -42.63
N THR A 94 -0.41 7.78 -42.21
CA THR A 94 -1.58 7.70 -43.11
C THR A 94 -1.94 9.04 -43.78
N GLY A 95 -1.09 10.08 -43.65
CA GLY A 95 -1.28 11.37 -44.31
C GLY A 95 -2.52 12.17 -43.87
N SER A 96 -3.16 11.77 -42.77
CA SER A 96 -4.38 12.43 -42.26
C SER A 96 -4.08 13.71 -41.45
N LEU A 97 -2.81 13.99 -41.16
CA LEU A 97 -2.36 15.30 -40.73
C LEU A 97 -1.62 15.98 -41.89
N PRO A 98 -2.03 17.18 -42.33
CA PRO A 98 -1.27 17.90 -43.33
C PRO A 98 0.15 18.13 -42.81
N ASP A 99 1.13 17.76 -43.62
CA ASP A 99 2.52 18.14 -43.41
C ASP A 99 2.55 19.66 -43.26
N LYS A 100 2.80 20.15 -42.04
CA LYS A 100 3.07 21.58 -41.85
C LYS A 100 4.47 21.80 -42.38
N GLY A 101 4.53 21.88 -43.71
CA GLY A 101 5.69 22.21 -44.50
C GLY A 101 6.35 23.45 -43.90
N MET A 102 7.58 23.22 -43.48
CA MET A 102 8.59 24.24 -43.25
C MET A 102 8.79 24.99 -44.57
N ASN A 103 8.08 26.10 -44.77
CA ASN A 103 8.39 27.05 -45.84
C ASN A 103 8.77 28.40 -45.22
N SER A 104 9.98 28.82 -45.60
CA SER A 104 10.78 30.02 -45.32
C SER A 104 10.10 31.29 -44.84
#